data_AF-A0A0P8B5S8-F1
#
_entry.id   AF-A0A0P8B5S8-F1
#
_cell.length_a   1.000
_cell.length_b   1.000
_cell.length_c   1.000
_cell.angle_alpha   90.00
_cell.angle_beta   90.00
_cell.angle_gamma   90.00
#
_symmetry.space_group_name_H-M   'P 1'
#
loop_
_entity.id
_entity.type
_entity.pdbx_description
1 polymer ?
#
loop_
_entity_poly.entity_id
_entity_poly.type
_entity_poly.pdbx_seq_one_letter_code
_entity_poly.pdbx_strand_id
1 'polypeptide(L)'
;MKQALAGWVFALWLILTSVFLYIWALADYGYFDESSLWLGEVHFPLSASDFPDLKAQGEEAQWLFVHVSEAGCRCNKRTERHIEDLNLPAQSYTEISLTRVEAERLGWTIPATPLLIVASGNRHNLSARYVGPYASGPLCSSENSFIPSVMQNSMAESLWLNGNVKACRCL
;
A
#
# COMPACT_ATOMS: atom_id res chain seq x y z
N MET A 1 53.65 0.16 5.40
CA MET A 1 52.89 -1.11 5.38
C MET A 1 51.70 -1.13 6.34
N LYS A 2 51.88 -0.95 7.66
CA LYS A 2 50.78 -0.99 8.64
C LYS A 2 49.66 0.06 8.41
N GLN A 3 50.03 1.29 8.03
CA GLN A 3 49.07 2.34 7.71
C GLN A 3 48.23 2.04 6.46
N ALA A 4 48.84 1.43 5.44
CA ALA A 4 48.13 1.00 4.23
C ALA A 4 47.15 -0.14 4.52
N LEU A 5 47.53 -1.10 5.39
CA LEU A 5 46.64 -2.18 5.83
C LEU A 5 45.43 -1.63 6.60
N ALA A 6 45.63 -0.70 7.52
CA ALA A 6 44.54 -0.06 8.27
C ALA A 6 43.58 0.70 7.33
N GLY A 7 44.10 1.42 6.34
CA GLY A 7 43.29 2.10 5.32
C GLY A 7 42.43 1.13 4.51
N TRP A 8 42.99 -0.01 4.09
CA TRP A 8 42.25 -1.05 3.38
C TRP A 8 41.16 -1.70 4.23
N VAL A 9 41.44 -1.99 5.50
CA VAL A 9 40.44 -2.54 6.43
C VAL A 9 39.28 -1.57 6.62
N PHE A 10 39.56 -0.27 6.80
CA PHE A 10 38.53 0.75 6.93
C PHE A 10 37.68 0.89 5.65
N ALA A 11 38.34 0.94 4.49
CA ALA A 11 37.64 1.02 3.20
C ALA A 11 36.73 -0.19 2.97
N LEU A 12 37.24 -1.40 3.26
CA LEU A 12 36.45 -2.63 3.14
C LEU A 12 35.26 -2.63 4.10
N TRP A 13 35.45 -2.24 5.36
CA TRP A 13 34.37 -2.13 6.34
C TRP A 13 33.29 -1.14 5.89
N LEU A 14 33.69 0.02 5.38
CA LEU A 14 32.77 1.04 4.88
C LEU A 14 31.93 0.49 3.72
N ILE A 15 32.59 -0.12 2.72
CA ILE A 15 31.92 -0.70 1.56
C ILE A 15 30.93 -1.79 1.99
N LEU A 16 31.35 -2.73 2.83
CA LEU A 16 30.50 -3.82 3.31
C LEU A 16 29.29 -3.29 4.08
N THR A 17 29.48 -2.29 4.94
CA THR A 17 28.40 -1.68 5.72
C THR A 17 27.42 -0.94 4.81
N SER A 18 27.91 -0.16 3.85
CA SER A 18 27.07 0.55 2.88
C SER A 18 26.25 -0.41 2.01
N VAL A 19 26.86 -1.48 1.50
CA VAL A 19 26.16 -2.50 0.71
C VAL A 19 25.11 -3.21 1.55
N PHE A 20 25.45 -3.60 2.77
CA PHE A 20 24.51 -4.23 3.70
C PHE A 20 23.31 -3.34 3.99
N LEU A 21 23.54 -2.07 4.34
CA LEU A 21 22.48 -1.10 4.61
C LEU A 21 21.61 -0.85 3.38
N TYR A 22 22.20 -0.77 2.19
CA TYR A 22 21.47 -0.59 0.94
C TYR A 22 20.52 -1.77 0.66
N ILE A 23 21.02 -3.00 0.76
CA ILE A 23 20.20 -4.22 0.55
C ILE A 23 19.10 -4.30 1.60
N TRP A 24 19.44 -4.05 2.87
CA TRP A 24 18.48 -4.11 3.97
C TRP A 24 17.38 -3.04 3.83
N ALA A 25 17.73 -1.82 3.42
CA ALA A 25 16.77 -0.73 3.27
C ALA A 25 15.76 -0.96 2.12
N LEU A 26 16.20 -1.65 1.07
CA LEU A 26 15.41 -1.92 -0.14
C LEU A 26 14.85 -3.34 -0.23
N ALA A 27 15.02 -4.16 0.82
CA ALA A 27 14.57 -5.54 0.84
C ALA A 27 13.05 -5.68 0.58
N ASP A 28 12.26 -4.70 1.01
CA ASP A 28 10.81 -4.65 0.81
C ASP A 28 10.40 -3.76 -0.37
N TYR A 29 11.34 -3.38 -1.26
CA TYR A 29 11.03 -2.52 -2.40
C TYR A 29 10.97 -3.34 -3.69
N GLY A 30 9.84 -3.28 -4.39
CA GLY A 30 9.69 -3.93 -5.69
C GLY A 30 8.30 -3.77 -6.26
N TYR A 31 7.99 -4.50 -7.33
CA TYR A 31 6.67 -4.51 -7.95
C TYR A 31 5.61 -5.03 -6.98
N PHE A 32 4.54 -4.27 -6.82
CA PHE A 32 3.49 -4.59 -5.86
C PHE A 32 2.84 -5.96 -6.15
N ASP A 33 2.59 -6.25 -7.42
CA ASP A 33 2.14 -7.55 -7.92
C ASP A 33 3.21 -8.21 -8.80
N GLU A 34 4.30 -8.62 -8.17
CA GLU A 34 5.43 -9.28 -8.86
C GLU A 34 5.03 -10.61 -9.54
N SER A 35 4.06 -11.32 -8.95
CA SER A 35 3.55 -12.59 -9.49
C SER A 35 2.44 -12.41 -10.53
N SER A 36 2.06 -11.17 -10.86
CA SER A 36 0.98 -10.86 -11.81
C SER A 36 -0.35 -11.53 -11.46
N LEU A 37 -0.67 -11.65 -10.17
CA LEU A 37 -1.92 -12.24 -9.68
C LEU A 37 -3.16 -11.47 -10.12
N TRP A 38 -3.05 -10.17 -10.37
CA TRP A 38 -4.14 -9.33 -10.87
C TRP A 38 -4.17 -9.22 -12.40
N LEU A 39 -3.32 -9.96 -13.11
CA LEU A 39 -3.35 -9.98 -14.57
C LEU A 39 -4.66 -10.62 -15.06
N GLY A 40 -5.51 -9.80 -15.69
CA GLY A 40 -6.82 -10.22 -16.20
C GLY A 40 -7.99 -9.94 -15.26
N GLU A 41 -7.73 -9.48 -14.03
CA GLU A 41 -8.77 -9.00 -13.13
C GLU A 41 -9.20 -7.59 -13.52
N VAL A 42 -10.45 -7.44 -13.94
CA VAL A 42 -11.02 -6.15 -14.39
C VAL A 42 -11.61 -5.38 -13.21
N HIS A 43 -12.13 -6.08 -12.21
CA HIS A 43 -12.79 -5.48 -11.05
C HIS A 43 -12.37 -6.17 -9.76
N PHE A 44 -12.12 -5.40 -8.71
CA PHE A 44 -11.90 -5.95 -7.38
C PHE A 44 -13.24 -6.41 -6.79
N PRO A 45 -13.32 -7.62 -6.21
CA PRO A 45 -14.58 -8.19 -5.70
C PRO A 45 -14.96 -7.58 -4.35
N LEU A 46 -15.16 -6.26 -4.32
CA LEU A 46 -15.61 -5.53 -3.15
C LEU A 46 -17.14 -5.61 -3.03
N SER A 47 -17.65 -6.03 -1.87
CA SER A 47 -19.07 -5.97 -1.57
C SER A 47 -19.34 -5.18 -0.31
N ALA A 48 -20.43 -4.40 -0.30
CA ALA A 48 -20.89 -3.72 0.91
C ALA A 48 -21.28 -4.71 2.03
N SER A 49 -21.60 -5.98 1.68
CA SER A 49 -21.84 -7.04 2.68
C SER A 49 -20.61 -7.39 3.49
N ASP A 50 -19.42 -7.10 2.98
CA ASP A 50 -18.15 -7.42 3.63
C ASP A 50 -17.92 -6.52 4.86
N PHE A 51 -18.68 -5.43 4.96
CA PHE A 51 -18.55 -4.42 6.01
C PHE A 51 -19.91 -4.16 6.68
N PRO A 52 -20.36 -5.04 7.59
CA PRO A 52 -21.65 -4.90 8.26
C PRO A 52 -21.78 -3.59 9.07
N ASP A 53 -20.64 -3.03 9.50
CA ASP A 53 -20.56 -1.80 10.30
C ASP A 53 -20.49 -0.51 9.48
N LEU A 54 -20.51 -0.60 8.14
CA LEU A 54 -20.84 0.56 7.29
C LEU A 54 -22.28 0.97 7.60
N LYS A 55 -22.44 1.77 8.67
CA LYS A 55 -23.71 2.36 9.09
C LYS A 55 -24.37 2.99 7.86
N ALA A 56 -25.70 2.98 7.84
CA ALA A 56 -26.54 3.67 6.87
C ALA A 56 -26.34 5.21 6.94
N GLN A 57 -25.14 5.68 6.64
CA GLN A 57 -24.74 7.07 6.64
C GLN A 57 -25.23 7.71 5.34
N GLY A 58 -26.52 8.06 5.31
CA GLY A 58 -27.11 8.92 4.29
C GLY A 58 -27.00 8.44 2.84
N GLU A 59 -27.57 9.23 1.94
CA GLU A 59 -27.51 9.00 0.49
C GLU A 59 -26.26 9.61 -0.18
N GLU A 60 -25.39 10.30 0.59
CA GLU A 60 -24.18 10.92 0.05
C GLU A 60 -23.03 9.92 -0.10
N ALA A 61 -22.29 10.02 -1.21
CA ALA A 61 -21.17 9.15 -1.50
C ALA A 61 -19.99 9.46 -0.56
N GLN A 62 -19.87 8.66 0.51
CA GLN A 62 -18.72 8.71 1.40
C GLN A 62 -17.58 7.86 0.83
N TRP A 63 -16.34 8.32 1.02
CA TRP A 63 -15.17 7.53 0.69
C TRP A 63 -14.96 6.44 1.76
N LEU A 64 -14.66 5.23 1.32
CA LEU A 64 -14.28 4.12 2.19
C LEU A 64 -12.84 3.74 1.90
N PHE A 65 -12.01 3.76 2.94
CA PHE A 65 -10.61 3.38 2.89
C PHE A 65 -10.49 2.05 3.62
N VAL A 66 -10.11 0.99 2.90
CA VAL A 66 -9.82 -0.32 3.51
C VAL A 66 -8.33 -0.55 3.47
N HIS A 67 -7.73 -0.66 4.64
CA HIS A 67 -6.31 -0.88 4.85
C HIS A 67 -6.09 -2.37 5.11
N VAL A 68 -5.32 -3.04 4.26
CA VAL A 68 -4.94 -4.43 4.48
C VAL A 68 -3.46 -4.49 4.83
N SER A 69 -3.15 -5.04 6.00
CA SER A 69 -1.78 -5.11 6.53
C SER A 69 -1.43 -6.51 7.02
N GLU A 70 -0.15 -6.75 7.25
CA GLU A 70 0.35 -8.01 7.80
C GLU A 70 1.29 -7.76 8.98
N ALA A 71 1.19 -8.60 10.00
CA ALA A 71 2.01 -8.47 11.20
C ALA A 71 3.50 -8.66 10.87
N GLY A 72 4.36 -7.79 11.42
CA GLY A 72 5.80 -7.83 11.18
C GLY A 72 6.27 -7.21 9.87
N CYS A 73 5.36 -6.73 9.00
CA CYS A 73 5.75 -6.01 7.80
C CYS A 73 6.36 -4.65 8.13
N ARG A 74 7.61 -4.41 7.70
CA ARG A 74 8.33 -3.15 7.96
C ARG A 74 7.70 -1.95 7.25
N CYS A 75 6.96 -2.19 6.16
CA CYS A 75 6.28 -1.14 5.41
C CYS A 75 5.09 -0.54 6.17
N ASN A 76 4.49 -1.25 7.14
CA ASN A 76 3.34 -0.74 7.90
C ASN A 76 3.66 0.60 8.58
N LYS A 77 4.83 0.72 9.20
CA LYS A 77 5.27 1.97 9.84
C LYS A 77 5.44 3.12 8.84
N ARG A 78 5.75 2.81 7.59
CA ARG A 78 5.89 3.81 6.52
C ARG A 78 4.50 4.27 6.06
N THR A 79 3.53 3.36 5.97
CA THR A 79 2.15 3.71 5.62
C THR A 79 1.38 4.40 6.74
N GLU A 80 1.67 4.09 8.01
CA GLU A 80 1.11 4.84 9.15
C GLU A 80 1.49 6.33 9.06
N ARG A 81 2.78 6.62 8.85
CA ARG A 81 3.26 7.98 8.61
C ARG A 81 2.63 8.61 7.37
N HIS A 82 2.48 7.84 6.29
CA HIS A 82 1.83 8.32 5.08
C HIS A 82 0.40 8.82 5.34
N ILE A 83 -0.39 8.06 6.11
CA ILE A 83 -1.76 8.43 6.46
C ILE A 83 -1.77 9.70 7.32
N GLU A 84 -0.86 9.79 8.29
CA GLU A 84 -0.68 10.99 9.12
C GLU A 84 -0.31 12.22 8.27
N ASP A 85 0.63 12.07 7.33
CA ASP A 85 1.11 13.14 6.46
C ASP A 85 0.05 13.63 5.46
N LEU A 86 -0.86 12.74 5.02
CA LEU A 86 -1.96 13.12 4.13
C LEU A 86 -2.98 14.03 4.81
N ASN A 87 -3.12 13.93 6.14
CA ASN A 87 -3.96 14.80 6.97
C ASN A 87 -5.35 15.06 6.36
N LEU A 88 -6.01 13.99 5.90
CA LEU A 88 -7.34 14.10 5.32
C LEU A 88 -8.38 14.43 6.41
N PRO A 89 -9.41 15.24 6.12
CA PRO A 89 -10.43 15.58 7.12
C PRO A 89 -11.16 14.33 7.62
N ALA A 90 -11.20 14.10 8.93
CA ALA A 90 -11.81 12.88 9.53
C ALA A 90 -13.30 12.65 9.21
N GLN A 91 -13.99 13.63 8.63
CA GLN A 91 -15.40 13.53 8.24
C GLN A 91 -15.61 13.19 6.76
N SER A 92 -14.54 13.14 5.94
CA SER A 92 -14.65 12.92 4.50
C SER A 92 -14.55 11.45 4.08
N TYR A 93 -14.20 10.55 4.99
CA TYR A 93 -14.06 9.12 4.72
C TYR A 93 -14.29 8.24 5.95
N THR A 94 -14.59 6.96 5.71
CA THR A 94 -14.60 5.89 6.73
C THR A 94 -13.38 5.00 6.52
N GLU A 95 -12.72 4.58 7.60
CA GLU A 95 -11.60 3.63 7.56
C GLU A 95 -11.98 2.27 8.14
N ILE A 96 -11.49 1.22 7.49
CA ILE A 96 -11.55 -0.16 7.96
C ILE A 96 -10.16 -0.75 7.83
N SER A 97 -9.69 -1.42 8.87
CA SER A 97 -8.41 -2.12 8.86
C SER A 97 -8.65 -3.62 8.91
N LEU A 98 -8.02 -4.35 7.99
CA LEU A 98 -8.03 -5.80 7.90
C LEU A 98 -6.59 -6.32 7.93
N THR A 99 -6.43 -7.53 8.42
CA THR A 99 -5.23 -8.33 8.19
C THR A 99 -5.29 -8.99 6.82
N ARG A 100 -4.13 -9.36 6.26
CA ARG A 100 -4.04 -10.18 5.04
C ARG A 100 -4.96 -11.41 5.11
N VAL A 101 -4.94 -12.11 6.24
CA VAL A 101 -5.74 -13.33 6.46
C VAL A 101 -7.25 -13.03 6.45
N GLU A 102 -7.68 -11.90 6.98
CA GLU A 102 -9.10 -11.50 6.93
C GLU A 102 -9.53 -11.12 5.51
N ALA A 103 -8.69 -10.38 4.78
CA ALA A 103 -8.93 -10.04 3.39
C ALA A 103 -9.02 -11.29 2.49
N GLU A 104 -8.13 -12.27 2.67
CA GLU A 104 -8.16 -13.54 1.93
C GLU A 104 -9.41 -14.37 2.26
N ARG A 105 -9.94 -14.31 3.49
CA ARG A 105 -11.22 -14.94 3.86
C ARG A 105 -12.43 -14.32 3.17
N LEU A 106 -12.33 -13.05 2.76
CA LEU A 106 -13.33 -12.39 1.91
C LEU A 106 -13.19 -12.78 0.42
N GLY A 107 -12.25 -13.68 0.09
CA GLY A 107 -11.99 -14.14 -1.27
C GLY A 107 -11.12 -13.17 -2.08
N TRP A 108 -10.47 -12.21 -1.43
CA TRP A 108 -9.61 -11.26 -2.12
C TRP A 108 -8.22 -11.84 -2.37
N THR A 109 -7.69 -11.61 -3.57
CA THR A 109 -6.31 -11.96 -3.90
C THR A 109 -5.40 -10.79 -3.55
N ILE A 110 -4.53 -10.97 -2.55
CA ILE A 110 -3.65 -9.93 -2.01
C ILE A 110 -2.21 -10.19 -2.46
N PRO A 111 -1.68 -9.48 -3.47
CA PRO A 111 -0.33 -9.73 -3.96
C PRO A 111 0.75 -9.29 -2.98
N ALA A 112 0.51 -8.22 -2.24
CA ALA A 112 1.40 -7.73 -1.20
C ALA A 112 0.67 -6.85 -0.17
N THR A 113 1.30 -6.64 0.98
CA THR A 113 0.88 -5.66 2.00
C THR A 113 1.98 -4.60 2.22
N PRO A 114 1.66 -3.42 2.75
CA PRO A 114 0.33 -2.87 3.01
C PRO A 114 -0.39 -2.49 1.71
N LEU A 115 -1.65 -2.91 1.61
CA LEU A 115 -2.56 -2.63 0.50
C LEU A 115 -3.60 -1.61 0.96
N LEU A 116 -3.94 -0.68 0.05
CA LEU A 116 -5.04 0.24 0.22
C LEU A 116 -6.10 -0.03 -0.84
N ILE A 117 -7.36 -0.10 -0.40
CA ILE A 117 -8.53 -0.02 -1.26
C ILE A 117 -9.22 1.31 -0.95
N VAL A 118 -9.44 2.13 -1.97
CA VAL A 118 -10.29 3.31 -1.89
C VAL A 118 -11.55 2.99 -2.66
N ALA A 119 -12.69 3.04 -1.98
CA ALA A 119 -14.00 2.80 -2.56
C ALA A 119 -14.89 4.02 -2.37
N SER A 120 -15.87 4.15 -3.25
CA SER A 120 -16.89 5.18 -3.16
C SER A 120 -18.21 4.63 -3.66
N GLY A 121 -19.29 5.08 -3.04
CA GLY A 121 -20.64 4.67 -3.38
C GLY A 121 -21.52 4.63 -2.15
N ASN A 122 -22.62 3.91 -2.27
CA ASN A 122 -23.56 3.66 -1.18
C ASN A 122 -23.63 2.16 -0.89
N ARG A 123 -24.42 1.78 0.12
CA ARG A 123 -24.59 0.38 0.55
C ARG A 123 -25.04 -0.58 -0.57
N HIS A 124 -25.72 -0.07 -1.60
CA HIS A 124 -26.24 -0.88 -2.70
C HIS A 124 -25.33 -0.89 -3.94
N ASN A 125 -24.42 0.09 -4.05
CA ASN A 125 -23.54 0.25 -5.20
C ASN A 125 -22.18 0.78 -4.71
N LEU A 126 -21.45 -0.06 -3.98
CA LEU A 126 -20.09 0.22 -3.54
C LEU A 126 -19.12 -0.25 -4.63
N SER A 127 -18.24 0.65 -5.07
CA SER A 127 -17.27 0.35 -6.13
C SER A 127 -15.86 0.74 -5.69
N ALA A 128 -14.89 -0.13 -5.96
CA ALA A 128 -13.48 0.17 -5.71
C ALA A 128 -12.97 1.15 -6.79
N ARG A 129 -12.58 2.35 -6.35
CA ARG A 129 -11.98 3.41 -7.17
C ARG A 129 -10.47 3.24 -7.32
N TYR A 130 -9.85 2.60 -6.34
CA TYR A 130 -8.43 2.27 -6.34
C TYR A 130 -8.17 1.06 -5.48
N VAL A 131 -7.24 0.22 -5.91
CA VAL A 131 -6.72 -0.92 -5.15
C VAL A 131 -5.25 -1.06 -5.48
N GLY A 132 -4.37 -0.98 -4.49
CA GLY A 132 -2.94 -1.01 -4.72
C GLY A 132 -2.12 -0.48 -3.54
N PRO A 133 -0.84 -0.16 -3.76
CA PRO A 133 0.01 0.44 -2.73
C PRO A 133 -0.45 1.86 -2.37
N TYR A 134 -0.06 2.37 -1.20
CA TYR A 134 -0.39 3.74 -0.79
C TYR A 134 0.30 4.81 -1.66
N ALA A 135 1.53 4.52 -2.06
CA ALA A 135 2.38 5.42 -2.82
C ALA A 135 3.42 4.63 -3.60
N SER A 136 4.01 5.27 -4.61
CA SER A 136 5.18 4.73 -5.28
C SER A 136 6.47 4.98 -4.49
N GLY A 137 7.47 4.13 -4.73
CA GLY A 137 8.78 4.22 -4.11
C GLY A 137 8.90 3.47 -2.78
N PRO A 138 10.13 3.39 -2.23
CA PRO A 138 10.42 2.53 -1.09
C PRO A 138 9.89 3.08 0.24
N LEU A 139 9.65 4.38 0.35
CA LEU A 139 9.39 5.05 1.63
C LEU A 139 7.92 5.35 1.91
N CYS A 140 7.01 4.99 1.01
CA CYS A 140 5.60 5.38 1.09
C CYS A 140 5.41 6.90 1.30
N SER A 141 6.18 7.75 0.61
CA SER A 141 6.09 9.21 0.76
C SER A 141 4.72 9.74 0.32
N SER A 142 4.15 10.68 1.07
CA SER A 142 2.92 11.39 0.71
C SER A 142 3.07 12.18 -0.59
N GLU A 143 4.27 12.65 -0.92
CA GLU A 143 4.60 13.33 -2.19
C GLU A 143 4.35 12.44 -3.41
N ASN A 144 4.41 11.11 -3.24
CA ASN A 144 4.19 10.11 -4.29
C ASN A 144 2.88 9.31 -4.06
N SER A 145 1.94 9.88 -3.31
CA SER A 145 0.65 9.26 -2.98
C SER A 145 -0.25 9.14 -4.21
N PHE A 146 -0.99 8.03 -4.28
CA PHE A 146 -2.06 7.87 -5.26
C PHE A 146 -3.41 8.41 -4.74
N ILE A 147 -3.56 8.58 -3.42
CA ILE A 147 -4.84 8.92 -2.78
C ILE A 147 -5.42 10.25 -3.29
N PRO A 148 -4.67 11.37 -3.34
CA PRO A 148 -5.23 12.66 -3.79
C PRO A 148 -5.76 12.59 -5.22
N SER A 149 -5.05 11.92 -6.13
CA SER A 149 -5.46 11.77 -7.52
C SER A 149 -6.72 10.93 -7.68
N VAL A 150 -6.83 9.85 -6.89
CA VAL A 150 -8.03 8.99 -6.84
C VAL A 150 -9.25 9.77 -6.35
N MET A 151 -9.11 10.53 -5.25
CA MET A 151 -10.21 11.33 -4.70
C MET A 151 -10.66 12.45 -5.65
N GLN A 152 -9.78 12.93 -6.53
CA GLN A 152 -10.09 13.91 -7.58
C GLN A 152 -10.62 13.28 -8.88
N ASN A 153 -10.84 11.95 -8.92
CA ASN A 153 -11.26 11.19 -10.10
C ASN A 153 -10.34 11.36 -11.32
N SER A 154 -9.04 11.59 -11.09
CA SER A 154 -8.04 11.82 -12.15
C SER A 154 -7.24 10.56 -12.50
N MET A 155 -7.51 9.44 -11.85
CA MET A 155 -6.79 8.19 -12.00
C MET A 155 -7.77 7.06 -12.38
N ALA A 156 -7.34 6.19 -13.31
CA ALA A 156 -8.16 5.09 -13.79
C ALA A 156 -8.19 3.91 -12.81
N GLU A 157 -9.35 3.27 -12.68
CA GLU A 157 -9.56 2.01 -11.98
C GLU A 157 -8.88 0.87 -12.75
N SER A 158 -7.62 0.55 -12.42
CA SER A 158 -6.92 -0.58 -13.04
C SER A 158 -6.04 -1.32 -12.03
N LEU A 159 -6.49 -2.53 -11.65
CA LEU A 159 -5.73 -3.44 -10.79
C LEU A 159 -4.35 -3.76 -11.38
N TRP A 160 -4.30 -4.11 -12.66
CA TRP A 160 -3.04 -4.39 -13.34
C TRP A 160 -2.07 -3.21 -13.32
N LEU A 161 -2.54 -1.98 -13.58
CA LEU A 161 -1.66 -0.81 -13.55
C LEU A 161 -1.10 -0.58 -12.14
N ASN A 162 -1.95 -0.72 -11.13
CA ASN A 162 -1.56 -0.52 -9.73
C ASN A 162 -0.61 -1.63 -9.24
N GLY A 163 -0.79 -2.87 -9.71
CA GLY A 163 0.11 -3.99 -9.43
C GLY A 163 1.51 -3.82 -10.03
N ASN A 164 1.62 -3.11 -11.15
CA ASN A 164 2.92 -2.84 -11.81
C ASN A 164 3.69 -1.64 -11.23
N VAL A 165 3.19 -1.03 -10.16
CA VAL A 165 3.91 0.04 -9.46
C VAL A 165 4.98 -0.56 -8.54
N LYS A 166 6.18 0.03 -8.54
CA LYS A 166 7.18 -0.27 -7.51
C LYS A 166 6.88 0.49 -6.23
N ALA A 167 6.71 -0.25 -5.14
CA ALA A 167 6.34 0.29 -3.84
C ALA A 167 7.03 -0.47 -2.70
N CYS A 168 6.88 0.05 -1.47
CA CYS A 168 7.15 -0.75 -0.27
C CYS A 168 6.10 -1.85 -0.16
N ARG A 169 6.55 -3.10 -0.07
CA ARG A 169 5.71 -4.29 -0.11
C ARG A 169 6.30 -5.42 0.72
N CYS A 170 5.44 -6.16 1.39
CA CYS A 170 5.70 -7.43 2.03
C CYS A 170 4.87 -8.48 1.30
N LEU A 171 5.55 -9.51 0.79
CA LEU A 171 4.94 -10.62 0.06
C LEU A 171 4.38 -11.67 1.00
#